data_AF-A0A938FW18-F1
#
_entry.id   AF-A0A938FW18-F1
#
_cell.length_a   1.000
_cell.length_b   1.000
_cell.length_c   1.000
_cell.angle_alpha   90.00
_cell.angle_beta   90.00
_cell.angle_gamma   90.00
#
_symmetry.space_group_name_H-M   'P 1'
#
loop_
_entity.id
_entity.type
_entity.pdbx_description
1 polymer ?
#
loop_
_entity_poly.entity_id
_entity_poly.type
_entity_poly.pdbx_seq_one_letter_code
_entity_poly.pdbx_strand_id
1 'polypeptide(L)'
;MVNLVEDSPLLLVFLRHSGCTFCREAVADIAKTREEIEGSGTRIVLVHMGDRPGIEELLARHGLCSLDRICDASRSLYHTFGLKKGTWRQLFGFKVWVRGILAGVFGGHGLGRAKADPKQMPGVFLVWTLH
;
A
#
# COMPACT_ATOMS: atom_id res chain seq x y z
N MET A 1 0.78 11.88 21.01
CA MET A 1 1.28 11.14 19.84
C MET A 1 2.16 10.05 20.42
N VAL A 2 1.63 8.82 20.46
CA VAL A 2 2.12 7.73 21.32
C VAL A 2 3.49 7.23 20.84
N ASN A 3 4.33 6.88 21.81
CA ASN A 3 5.75 6.55 21.73
C ASN A 3 6.08 5.22 21.00
N LEU A 4 5.46 4.97 19.85
CA LEU A 4 5.48 3.66 19.17
C LEU A 4 6.84 3.23 18.61
N VAL A 5 7.77 4.18 18.41
CA VAL A 5 9.07 3.95 17.76
C VAL A 5 10.17 3.61 18.78
N GLU A 6 9.98 3.93 20.06
CA GLU A 6 11.05 3.77 21.06
C GLU A 6 11.31 2.31 21.46
N ASP A 7 10.33 1.42 21.28
CA ASP A 7 10.45 0.02 21.72
C ASP A 7 10.96 -0.92 20.62
N SER A 8 10.81 -0.56 19.34
CA SER A 8 11.15 -1.43 18.20
C SER A 8 11.12 -0.66 16.87
N PRO A 9 11.93 -1.04 15.87
CA PRO A 9 11.80 -0.53 14.51
C PRO A 9 10.39 -0.73 13.96
N LEU A 10 9.86 0.27 13.25
CA LEU A 10 8.55 0.22 12.61
C LEU A 10 8.69 0.21 11.09
N LEU A 11 8.10 -0.79 10.44
CA LEU A 11 7.87 -0.80 9.00
C LEU A 11 6.50 -0.19 8.70
N LEU A 12 6.50 1.08 8.30
CA LEU A 12 5.30 1.80 7.89
C LEU A 12 4.98 1.49 6.41
N VAL A 13 3.85 0.86 6.16
CA VAL A 13 3.40 0.47 4.81
C VAL A 13 2.20 1.33 4.41
N PHE A 14 2.44 2.32 3.55
CA PHE A 14 1.43 3.24 3.04
C PHE A 14 0.68 2.60 1.85
N LEU A 15 -0.54 2.15 2.13
CA LEU A 15 -1.44 1.53 1.15
C LEU A 15 -2.19 2.58 0.33
N ARG A 16 -2.80 2.13 -0.77
CA ARG A 16 -3.67 2.97 -1.61
C ARG A 16 -5.14 2.66 -1.31
N HIS A 17 -5.91 2.31 -2.34
CA HIS A 17 -7.27 1.82 -2.24
C HIS A 17 -7.29 0.33 -2.63
N SER A 18 -8.26 -0.39 -2.09
CA SER A 18 -8.41 -1.84 -2.27
C SER A 18 -8.57 -2.30 -3.73
N GLY A 19 -9.07 -1.41 -4.60
CA GLY A 19 -9.23 -1.65 -6.04
C GLY A 19 -7.94 -1.52 -6.88
N CYS A 20 -6.80 -1.12 -6.30
CA CYS A 20 -5.55 -0.95 -7.04
C CYS A 20 -4.73 -2.25 -7.08
N THR A 21 -4.29 -2.70 -8.26
CA THR A 21 -3.45 -3.89 -8.41
C THR A 21 -2.19 -3.83 -7.55
N PHE A 22 -1.48 -2.70 -7.55
CA PHE A 22 -0.29 -2.49 -6.73
C PHE A 22 -0.56 -2.55 -5.22
N CYS A 23 -1.75 -2.15 -4.78
CA CYS A 23 -2.12 -2.26 -3.37
C CYS A 23 -2.33 -3.73 -2.98
N ARG A 24 -2.93 -4.52 -3.87
CA ARG A 24 -3.16 -5.96 -3.65
C ARG A 24 -1.84 -6.73 -3.65
N GLU A 25 -0.94 -6.42 -4.59
CA GLU A 25 0.42 -6.96 -4.63
C GLU A 25 1.19 -6.64 -3.34
N ALA A 26 1.21 -5.38 -2.91
CA ALA A 26 1.89 -4.99 -1.68
C ALA A 26 1.33 -5.70 -0.44
N VAL A 27 0.01 -5.84 -0.33
CA VAL A 27 -0.62 -6.60 0.77
C VAL A 27 -0.24 -8.08 0.72
N ALA A 28 -0.24 -8.70 -0.47
CA ALA A 28 0.16 -10.08 -0.64
C ALA A 28 1.64 -10.32 -0.31
N ASP A 29 2.52 -9.39 -0.66
CA ASP A 29 3.95 -9.46 -0.37
C ASP A 29 4.19 -9.32 1.14
N ILE A 30 3.54 -8.36 1.80
CA ILE A 30 3.59 -8.24 3.27
C ILE A 30 3.09 -9.51 3.95
N ALA A 31 2.01 -10.13 3.46
CA ALA A 31 1.52 -11.38 4.03
C ALA A 31 2.53 -12.53 3.95
N LYS A 32 3.33 -12.59 2.88
CA LYS A 32 4.36 -13.62 2.71
C LYS A 32 5.59 -13.38 3.58
N THR A 33 5.99 -12.12 3.78
CA THR A 33 7.23 -11.75 4.49
C THR A 33 7.00 -11.34 5.93
N ARG A 34 5.74 -11.33 6.40
CA ARG A 34 5.35 -10.89 7.75
C ARG A 34 6.17 -11.56 8.84
N GLU A 35 6.24 -12.90 8.85
CA GLU A 35 6.91 -13.65 9.91
C GLU A 35 8.42 -13.34 9.97
N GLU A 36 9.05 -13.16 8.82
CA GLU A 36 10.46 -12.77 8.73
C GLU A 36 10.70 -11.35 9.28
N ILE A 37 9.84 -10.40 8.89
CA ILE A 37 9.91 -9.02 9.37
C ILE A 37 9.68 -8.95 10.88
N GLU A 38 8.61 -9.57 11.38
CA GLU A 38 8.29 -9.61 12.82
C GLU A 38 9.35 -10.37 13.61
N GLY A 39 9.92 -11.44 13.04
CA GLY A 39 11.03 -12.21 13.62
C GLY A 39 12.32 -11.42 13.79
N SER A 40 12.51 -10.34 13.02
CA SER A 40 13.63 -9.39 13.20
C SER A 40 13.44 -8.41 14.36
N GLY A 41 12.29 -8.47 15.05
CA GLY A 41 11.88 -7.47 16.05
C GLY A 41 11.27 -6.21 15.43
N THR A 42 11.05 -6.18 14.11
CA THR A 42 10.42 -5.05 13.42
C THR A 42 8.90 -5.21 13.43
N ARG A 43 8.17 -4.19 13.88
CA ARG A 43 6.70 -4.18 13.82
C ARG A 43 6.21 -3.60 12.52
N ILE A 44 5.16 -4.21 11.94
CA ILE A 44 4.53 -3.71 10.71
C ILE A 44 3.30 -2.87 11.07
N VAL A 45 3.22 -1.67 10.51
CA VAL A 45 2.04 -0.79 10.65
C VAL A 45 1.54 -0.38 9.28
N LEU A 46 0.28 -0.66 8.99
CA LEU A 46 -0.34 -0.31 7.72
C LEU A 46 -0.99 1.08 7.81
N VAL A 47 -0.66 1.98 6.89
CA VAL A 47 -1.28 3.30 6.77
C VAL A 47 -2.24 3.29 5.59
N HIS A 48 -3.48 3.69 5.80
CA HIS A 48 -4.52 3.73 4.76
C HIS A 48 -5.41 4.97 4.88
N MET A 49 -6.17 5.30 3.83
CA MET A 49 -6.96 6.55 3.76
C MET A 49 -8.44 6.41 4.11
N GLY A 50 -8.85 5.30 4.73
CA GLY A 50 -10.25 5.08 5.13
C GLY A 50 -11.18 4.43 4.09
N ASP A 51 -10.67 3.76 3.05
CA ASP A 51 -11.45 2.82 2.20
C ASP A 51 -11.81 1.55 3.00
N ARG A 52 -12.60 1.71 4.07
CA ARG A 52 -12.73 0.72 5.14
C ARG A 52 -13.30 -0.62 4.67
N PRO A 53 -14.44 -0.70 3.94
CA PRO A 53 -14.98 -2.00 3.55
C PRO A 53 -14.00 -2.78 2.66
N GLY A 54 -13.40 -2.12 1.67
CA GLY A 54 -12.50 -2.78 0.73
C GLY A 54 -11.14 -3.15 1.32
N ILE A 55 -10.55 -2.30 2.17
CA ILE A 55 -9.27 -2.59 2.82
C ILE A 55 -9.43 -3.64 3.91
N GLU A 56 -10.49 -3.61 4.71
CA GLU A 56 -10.75 -4.64 5.73
C GLU A 56 -10.91 -6.02 5.07
N GLU A 57 -11.69 -6.13 4.00
CA GLU A 57 -11.85 -7.38 3.25
C GLU A 57 -10.54 -7.86 2.62
N LEU A 58 -9.75 -6.94 2.04
CA LEU A 58 -8.44 -7.26 1.47
C LEU A 58 -7.50 -7.82 2.55
N LEU A 59 -7.39 -7.17 3.71
CA LEU A 59 -6.53 -7.64 4.79
C LEU A 59 -6.99 -8.97 5.39
N ALA A 60 -8.31 -9.18 5.51
CA ALA A 60 -8.88 -10.43 5.99
C ALA A 60 -8.50 -11.61 5.09
N ARG A 61 -8.62 -11.45 3.76
CA ARG A 61 -8.22 -12.48 2.78
C ARG A 61 -6.74 -12.87 2.85
N HIS A 62 -5.89 -11.98 3.38
CA HIS A 62 -4.46 -12.18 3.49
C HIS A 62 -3.98 -12.45 4.92
N GLY A 63 -4.89 -12.65 5.89
CA GLY A 63 -4.52 -12.93 7.28
C GLY A 63 -3.83 -11.76 8.00
N LEU A 64 -4.02 -10.52 7.52
CA LEU A 64 -3.35 -9.32 8.04
C LEU A 64 -4.23 -8.48 8.97
N CYS A 65 -5.39 -8.97 9.39
CA CYS A 65 -6.29 -8.24 10.29
C CYS A 65 -5.67 -7.91 11.66
N SER A 66 -4.67 -8.68 12.09
CA SER A 66 -3.99 -8.47 13.37
C SER A 66 -2.89 -7.41 13.32
N LEU A 67 -2.51 -6.91 12.13
CA LEU A 67 -1.51 -5.86 12.03
C LEU A 67 -2.05 -4.53 12.55
N ASP A 68 -1.16 -3.73 13.14
CA ASP A 68 -1.47 -2.37 13.53
C ASP A 68 -1.80 -1.52 12.31
N ARG A 69 -2.76 -0.59 12.46
CA ARG A 69 -3.27 0.23 11.37
C ARG A 69 -3.46 1.68 11.77
N ILE A 70 -3.12 2.57 10.85
CA ILE A 70 -3.39 4.00 10.96
C ILE A 70 -4.29 4.42 9.80
N CYS A 71 -5.48 4.92 10.12
CA CYS A 71 -6.38 5.53 9.15
C CYS A 71 -6.06 7.03 9.02
N ASP A 72 -5.29 7.41 8.01
CA ASP A 72 -4.98 8.80 7.66
C ASP A 72 -5.87 9.29 6.51
N ALA A 73 -7.14 9.56 6.82
CA ALA A 73 -8.10 10.10 5.85
C ALA A 73 -7.68 11.49 5.33
N SER A 74 -6.96 12.27 6.15
CA SER A 74 -6.44 13.60 5.82
C SER A 74 -5.26 13.58 4.85
N ARG A 75 -4.57 12.42 4.75
CA ARG A 75 -3.32 12.23 4.01
C ARG A 75 -2.16 13.08 4.53
N SER A 76 -2.21 13.47 5.80
CA SER A 76 -1.18 14.26 6.45
C SER A 76 0.12 13.46 6.62
N LEU A 77 0.04 12.18 7.01
CA LEU A 77 1.20 11.29 7.09
C LEU A 77 1.77 11.03 5.71
N TYR A 78 0.93 10.78 4.71
CA TYR A 78 1.39 10.64 3.33
C TYR A 78 2.18 11.89 2.89
N HIS A 79 1.66 13.09 3.17
CA HIS A 79 2.36 14.33 2.85
C HIS A 79 3.70 14.46 3.60
N THR A 80 3.72 14.16 4.90
CA THR A 80 4.92 14.22 5.76
C THR A 80 6.02 13.29 5.25
N PHE A 81 5.66 12.08 4.79
CA PHE A 81 6.59 11.10 4.22
C PHE A 81 6.91 11.37 2.74
N GLY A 82 6.55 12.53 2.21
CA GLY A 82 6.82 12.91 0.81
C GLY A 82 5.98 12.15 -0.23
N LEU A 83 5.04 11.30 0.21
CA LEU A 83 4.06 10.64 -0.64
C LEU A 83 2.97 11.64 -1.03
N LYS A 84 3.31 12.64 -1.83
CA LYS A 84 2.35 13.64 -2.30
C LYS A 84 1.31 13.00 -3.24
N LYS A 85 0.17 13.67 -3.39
CA LYS A 85 -0.77 13.41 -4.49
C LYS A 85 -0.03 13.74 -5.80
N GLY A 86 0.59 12.74 -6.41
CA GLY A 86 1.29 12.92 -7.66
C GLY A 86 0.32 13.11 -8.81
N THR A 87 0.71 13.90 -9.80
CA THR A 87 0.20 13.71 -11.15
C THR A 87 0.68 12.33 -11.61
N TRP A 88 -0.18 11.33 -11.63
CA TRP A 88 0.10 10.03 -12.25
C TRP A 88 0.59 10.11 -13.72
N ARG A 89 0.57 11.29 -14.34
CA ARG A 89 0.98 11.60 -15.71
C ARG A 89 2.45 11.29 -16.06
N GLN A 90 3.35 11.08 -15.10
CA GLN A 90 4.76 10.71 -15.40
C GLN A 90 5.14 9.27 -15.05
N LEU A 91 4.31 8.50 -14.34
CA LEU A 91 4.65 7.12 -13.93
C LEU A 91 4.06 6.02 -14.82
N PHE A 92 2.97 6.27 -15.56
CA PHE A 92 2.24 5.21 -16.28
C PHE A 92 2.01 5.44 -17.78
N GLY A 93 2.63 6.47 -18.37
CA GLY A 93 2.62 6.67 -19.83
C GLY A 93 3.73 5.94 -20.59
N PHE A 94 4.85 5.59 -19.95
CA PHE A 94 6.07 5.32 -20.73
C PHE A 94 6.55 3.87 -20.77
N LYS A 95 6.25 3.01 -19.79
CA LYS A 95 6.77 1.62 -19.79
C LYS A 95 5.75 0.50 -19.67
N VAL A 96 4.49 0.76 -19.32
CA VAL A 96 3.47 -0.30 -19.06
C VAL A 96 2.23 -0.21 -19.96
N TRP A 97 2.16 0.80 -20.82
CA TRP A 97 1.50 0.67 -22.14
C TRP A 97 2.15 -0.47 -22.96
N VAL A 98 3.43 -0.79 -22.70
CA VAL A 98 4.23 -1.70 -23.53
C VAL A 98 3.99 -3.20 -23.24
N ARG A 99 3.43 -3.61 -22.08
CA ARG A 99 3.25 -5.05 -21.76
C ARG A 99 1.79 -5.51 -21.59
N GLY A 100 0.88 -4.66 -21.08
CA GLY A 100 -0.50 -5.09 -20.77
C GLY A 100 -1.47 -5.05 -21.95
N ILE A 101 -1.37 -4.04 -22.84
CA ILE A 101 -2.17 -3.99 -24.07
C ILE A 101 -1.73 -5.08 -25.06
N LEU A 102 -0.43 -5.38 -25.11
CA LEU A 102 0.13 -6.45 -25.94
C LEU A 102 -0.35 -7.86 -25.52
N ALA A 103 -0.63 -8.08 -24.23
CA ALA A 103 -1.18 -9.37 -23.75
C ALA A 103 -2.72 -9.44 -23.77
N GLY A 104 -3.42 -8.31 -23.56
CA GLY A 104 -4.89 -8.28 -23.45
C GLY A 104 -5.66 -8.34 -24.78
N VAL A 105 -5.07 -7.90 -25.89
CA VAL A 105 -5.71 -7.98 -27.23
C VAL A 105 -5.73 -9.41 -27.79
N PHE A 106 -4.88 -10.31 -27.26
CA PHE A 106 -4.82 -11.71 -27.70
C PHE A 106 -5.73 -12.68 -26.91
N GLY A 107 -6.42 -12.25 -25.85
CA GLY A 107 -7.17 -13.15 -24.94
C GLY A 107 -8.64 -12.82 -24.65
N GLY A 108 -9.18 -11.76 -25.26
CA GLY A 108 -10.61 -11.49 -25.41
C GLY A 108 -11.51 -11.67 -24.18
N HIS A 109 -11.47 -10.79 -23.17
CA HIS A 109 -12.60 -10.55 -22.23
C HIS A 109 -12.57 -9.09 -21.73
N GLY A 110 -13.76 -8.48 -21.60
CA GLY A 110 -14.01 -7.04 -21.67
C GLY A 110 -13.39 -6.13 -20.59
N LEU A 111 -13.08 -4.90 -21.00
CA LEU A 111 -12.58 -3.82 -20.15
C LEU A 111 -13.73 -3.20 -19.32
N GLY A 112 -13.87 -3.64 -18.08
CA GLY A 112 -14.70 -2.95 -17.08
C GLY A 112 -14.17 -1.55 -16.81
N ARG A 113 -15.07 -0.56 -16.72
CA ARG A 113 -14.75 0.87 -16.50
C ARG A 113 -13.89 1.05 -15.24
N ALA A 114 -12.65 1.52 -15.44
CA ALA A 114 -11.75 1.91 -14.36
C ALA A 114 -12.35 3.10 -13.58
N LYS A 115 -12.99 2.82 -12.45
CA LYS A 115 -13.45 3.83 -11.49
C LYS A 115 -12.48 3.81 -10.30
N ALA A 116 -11.39 4.56 -10.39
CA ALA A 116 -10.49 4.81 -9.26
C ALA A 116 -9.76 6.14 -9.48
N ASP A 117 -9.77 7.04 -8.49
CA ASP A 117 -8.90 8.22 -8.48
C ASP A 117 -7.48 7.79 -8.05
N PRO A 118 -6.50 7.72 -8.96
CA PRO A 118 -5.27 6.97 -8.74
C PRO A 118 -4.19 7.76 -7.98
N LYS A 119 -4.39 9.04 -7.65
CA LYS A 119 -3.27 9.99 -7.48
C LYS A 119 -2.38 9.84 -6.24
N GLN A 120 -2.76 9.04 -5.24
CA GLN A 120 -2.00 8.92 -3.99
C GLN A 120 -0.88 7.88 -4.10
N MET A 121 0.39 8.23 -3.92
CA MET A 121 1.52 7.28 -3.98
C MET A 121 1.53 6.32 -2.77
N PRO A 122 1.91 5.03 -2.97
CA PRO A 122 2.20 4.13 -1.86
C PRO A 122 3.66 4.33 -1.41
N GLY A 123 4.04 3.69 -0.31
CA GLY A 123 5.43 3.73 0.15
C GLY A 123 5.67 2.75 1.29
N VAL A 124 6.92 2.38 1.49
CA VAL A 124 7.36 1.56 2.62
C VAL A 124 8.54 2.27 3.26
N PHE A 125 8.46 2.50 4.57
CA PHE A 125 9.50 3.20 5.32
C PHE A 125 9.83 2.40 6.58
N LEU A 126 11.11 2.16 6.82
CA LEU A 126 11.59 1.68 8.11
C LEU A 126 11.93 2.89 8.97
N VAL A 127 11.34 2.99 10.15
CA VAL A 127 11.54 4.10 11.10
C VAL A 127 12.03 3.51 12.41
N TRP A 128 13.13 4.03 12.94
CA TRP A 128 13.69 3.63 14.22
C TRP A 128 14.39 4.82 14.89
N THR A 129 14.55 4.75 16.19
CA THR A 129 15.34 5.72 16.97
C THR A 129 16.76 5.19 17.12
N LEU A 130 17.76 6.05 16.95
CA LEU A 130 19.16 5.77 17.32
C LEU A 130 19.33 6.19 18.78
N HIS A 131 19.63 5.25 19.65
CA HIS A 131 20.11 5.53 21.01
C HIS A 131 21.62 5.71 21.02
#